data_AF-A0A914VMR0-F1
#
_entry.id   AF-A0A914VMR0-F1
#
_cell.length_a   1.000
_cell.length_b   1.000
_cell.length_c   1.000
_cell.angle_alpha   90.00
_cell.angle_beta   90.00
_cell.angle_gamma   90.00
#
_symmetry.space_group_name_H-M   'P 1'
#
loop_
_entity.id
_entity.type
_entity.pdbx_description
1 polymer ?
#
loop_
_entity_poly.entity_id
_entity_poly.type
_entity_poly.pdbx_seq_one_letter_code
_entity_poly.pdbx_strand_id
1 'polypeptide(L)'
;MNEEYGESSTNDEEEDEEHTNPNENIFNGNQEYLICDAAVQDKLDYETISKKYEIKPENLKIIQAIGEGYYSDVHMGMLSSPTAEIPVAVKTTKTKTGAMNAEESEDIRKRQRQALREELGIFEHLQSSSVGGHENVLKLLGAMTTIRTEFCLLTEYCECGSMDRFLQAKWKNGHFVDELVIEANGNEQVWKV
;
A
#
# COMPACT_ATOMS: atom_id res chain seq x y z
N MET A 1 22.20 -27.26 73.87
CA MET A 1 22.25 -28.65 73.40
C MET A 1 21.16 -28.80 72.36
N ASN A 2 21.59 -29.00 71.11
CA ASN A 2 21.03 -29.80 69.99
C ASN A 2 19.55 -30.24 70.07
N GLU A 3 18.75 -30.30 69.01
CA GLU A 3 19.02 -30.57 67.58
C GLU A 3 17.75 -30.25 66.75
N GLU A 4 17.93 -30.14 65.43
CA GLU A 4 16.91 -29.97 64.37
C GLU A 4 15.82 -31.06 64.35
N TYR A 5 14.67 -30.79 63.74
CA TYR A 5 14.21 -31.39 62.47
C TYR A 5 13.00 -30.60 61.94
N GLY A 6 13.07 -30.20 60.68
CA GLY A 6 12.01 -29.46 59.99
C GLY A 6 11.00 -30.37 59.30
N GLU A 7 9.83 -29.81 59.01
CA GLU A 7 8.93 -30.30 57.98
C GLU A 7 8.40 -29.12 57.15
N SER A 8 8.53 -29.33 55.84
CA SER A 8 8.19 -28.46 54.73
C SER A 8 6.70 -28.55 54.44
N SER A 9 5.99 -27.41 54.42
CA SER A 9 4.65 -27.31 53.81
C SER A 9 4.78 -26.68 52.44
N THR A 10 4.61 -27.52 51.42
CA THR A 10 4.41 -27.23 50.01
C THR A 10 3.13 -26.40 49.80
N ASN A 11 3.21 -25.37 48.96
CA ASN A 11 2.05 -24.67 48.44
C ASN A 11 1.40 -25.53 47.36
N ASP A 12 0.09 -25.70 47.45
CA ASP A 12 -0.76 -26.33 46.43
C ASP A 12 -0.80 -25.44 45.18
N GLU A 13 -0.32 -25.98 44.06
CA GLU A 13 -0.51 -25.41 42.71
C GLU A 13 -1.82 -25.98 42.14
N GLU A 14 -2.79 -25.11 41.86
CA GLU A 14 -4.03 -25.46 41.15
C GLU A 14 -3.71 -25.72 39.67
N GLU A 15 -3.96 -26.96 39.21
CA GLU A 15 -3.93 -27.35 37.80
C GLU A 15 -5.26 -26.95 37.12
N ASP A 16 -5.26 -25.86 36.35
CA ASP A 16 -6.32 -25.55 35.40
C ASP A 16 -6.04 -26.25 34.06
N GLU A 17 -6.70 -27.39 33.83
CA GLU A 17 -6.75 -28.05 32.52
C GLU A 17 -7.65 -27.24 31.56
N GLU A 18 -7.02 -26.43 30.69
CA GLU A 18 -7.71 -25.80 29.55
C GLU A 18 -7.98 -26.84 28.46
N HIS A 19 -9.24 -27.28 28.35
CA HIS A 19 -9.75 -28.03 27.20
C HIS A 19 -9.73 -27.14 25.94
N THR A 20 -8.69 -27.30 25.11
CA THR A 20 -8.60 -26.64 23.81
C THR A 20 -9.57 -27.24 22.80
N ASN A 21 -10.41 -26.36 22.23
CA ASN A 21 -11.42 -26.68 21.23
C ASN A 21 -10.74 -26.91 19.86
N PRO A 22 -10.99 -28.01 19.12
CA PRO A 22 -10.15 -28.39 17.96
C PRO A 22 -10.28 -27.53 16.69
N ASN A 23 -11.00 -26.40 16.71
CA ASN A 23 -11.31 -25.63 15.50
C ASN A 23 -10.64 -24.25 15.41
N GLU A 24 -9.69 -23.93 16.28
CA GLU A 24 -8.84 -22.75 16.13
C GLU A 24 -7.49 -23.11 15.49
N ASN A 25 -7.49 -23.48 14.22
CA ASN A 25 -6.24 -23.56 13.44
C ASN A 25 -6.50 -23.53 11.92
N ILE A 26 -6.87 -22.36 11.39
CA ILE A 26 -6.66 -22.04 9.97
C ILE A 26 -6.18 -20.59 9.86
N PHE A 27 -5.03 -20.25 10.45
CA PHE A 27 -4.23 -19.10 10.01
C PHE A 27 -2.77 -19.24 10.46
N ASN A 28 -2.21 -20.44 10.32
CA ASN A 28 -0.76 -20.66 10.36
C ASN A 28 -0.26 -20.87 8.93
N GLY A 29 -0.26 -19.79 8.17
CA GLY A 29 0.54 -19.65 6.97
C GLY A 29 1.51 -18.52 7.20
N ASN A 30 2.80 -18.83 7.28
CA ASN A 30 3.90 -17.88 7.29
C ASN A 30 3.80 -16.97 6.06
N GLN A 31 3.03 -15.89 6.15
CA GLN A 31 3.12 -14.77 5.24
C GLN A 31 4.18 -13.85 5.85
N GLU A 32 5.43 -14.05 5.42
CA GLU A 32 6.44 -13.00 5.48
C GLU A 32 5.81 -11.76 4.85
N TYR A 33 5.39 -10.82 5.69
CA TYR A 33 5.21 -9.46 5.22
C TYR A 33 6.59 -9.04 4.73
N LEU A 34 6.71 -8.79 3.43
CA LEU A 34 7.85 -8.09 2.83
C LEU A 34 7.86 -6.66 3.39
N ILE A 35 8.24 -6.53 4.66
CA ILE A 35 8.94 -5.35 5.13
C ILE A 35 10.15 -5.31 4.20
N CYS A 36 10.23 -4.28 3.37
CA CYS A 36 11.38 -4.06 2.51
C CYS A 36 12.61 -4.11 3.40
N ASP A 37 13.33 -5.23 3.35
CA ASP A 37 14.56 -5.41 4.07
C ASP A 37 15.43 -4.20 3.76
N ALA A 38 16.08 -3.63 4.78
CA ALA A 38 17.06 -2.56 4.59
C ALA A 38 18.15 -2.93 3.56
N ALA A 39 18.28 -4.22 3.22
CA ALA A 39 19.14 -4.75 2.16
C ALA A 39 18.65 -4.46 0.72
N VAL A 40 17.36 -4.17 0.49
CA VAL A 40 16.86 -3.76 -0.84
C VAL A 40 17.31 -2.33 -1.18
N GLN A 41 17.52 -1.49 -0.17
CA GLN A 41 17.96 -0.10 -0.33
C GLN A 41 19.39 0.04 -0.84
N ASP A 42 20.27 -0.93 -0.60
CA ASP A 42 21.71 -0.81 -0.88
C ASP A 42 22.10 -1.25 -2.31
N LYS A 43 21.14 -1.74 -3.11
CA LYS A 43 21.39 -2.30 -4.46
C LYS A 43 20.59 -1.67 -5.61
N LEU A 44 19.84 -0.61 -5.36
CA LEU A 44 19.09 0.05 -6.44
C LEU A 44 20.05 0.93 -7.26
N ASP A 45 20.54 0.40 -8.38
CA ASP A 45 21.18 1.20 -9.43
C ASP A 45 20.13 2.05 -10.14
N TYR A 46 19.80 3.19 -9.52
CA TYR A 46 18.78 4.12 -9.99
C TYR A 46 19.01 4.62 -11.43
N GLU A 47 20.25 4.62 -11.93
CA GLU A 47 20.57 5.07 -13.30
C GLU A 47 20.13 4.08 -14.37
N THR A 48 20.15 2.78 -14.07
CA THR A 48 19.70 1.73 -15.00
C THR A 48 18.17 1.54 -14.92
N ILE A 49 17.62 1.61 -13.70
CA ILE A 49 16.21 1.55 -13.30
C ILE A 49 15.37 2.61 -14.05
N SER A 50 15.79 3.87 -13.95
CA SER A 50 15.17 5.04 -14.59
C SER A 50 14.89 4.85 -16.08
N LYS A 51 15.80 4.25 -16.85
CA LYS A 51 15.73 4.27 -18.33
C LYS A 51 14.58 3.47 -18.92
N LYS A 52 14.15 2.39 -18.25
CA LYS A 52 13.08 1.52 -18.77
C LYS A 52 11.71 2.21 -18.71
N TYR A 53 11.47 2.95 -17.63
CA TYR A 53 10.18 3.57 -17.34
C TYR A 53 10.17 5.08 -17.63
N GLU A 54 11.27 5.66 -18.10
CA GLU A 54 11.35 7.09 -18.36
C GLU A 54 10.34 7.53 -19.44
N ILE A 55 9.48 8.47 -19.06
CA ILE A 55 8.49 9.09 -19.94
C ILE A 55 8.96 10.49 -20.31
N LYS A 56 8.75 10.87 -21.57
CA LYS A 56 8.98 12.23 -22.01
C LYS A 56 7.80 13.13 -21.59
N PRO A 57 8.04 14.35 -21.09
CA PRO A 57 6.98 15.26 -20.66
C PRO A 57 5.91 15.53 -21.72
N GLU A 58 6.30 15.61 -22.99
CA GLU A 58 5.36 15.82 -24.10
C GLU A 58 4.34 14.69 -24.28
N ASN A 59 4.60 13.51 -23.73
CA ASN A 59 3.68 12.38 -23.80
C ASN A 59 2.68 12.37 -22.65
N LEU A 60 2.79 13.26 -21.65
CA LEU A 60 1.91 13.27 -20.48
C LEU A 60 1.07 14.54 -20.42
N LYS A 61 -0.25 14.37 -20.39
CA LYS A 61 -1.20 15.47 -20.14
C LYS A 61 -1.86 15.29 -18.78
N ILE A 62 -1.57 16.19 -17.84
CA ILE A 62 -2.26 16.25 -16.54
C ILE A 62 -3.67 16.85 -16.75
N ILE A 63 -4.70 16.23 -16.17
CA ILE A 63 -6.10 16.65 -16.34
C ILE A 63 -6.66 17.25 -15.05
N GLN A 64 -6.69 16.49 -13.96
CA GLN A 64 -7.33 16.91 -12.72
C GLN A 64 -6.66 16.30 -11.49
N ALA A 65 -6.72 16.98 -10.34
CA ALA A 65 -6.32 16.39 -9.06
C ALA A 65 -7.34 15.34 -8.62
N ILE A 66 -6.87 14.18 -8.16
CA ILE A 66 -7.70 13.07 -7.66
C ILE A 66 -7.35 12.67 -6.21
N GLY A 67 -6.21 13.12 -5.72
CA GLY A 67 -5.80 12.96 -4.32
C GLY A 67 -4.81 14.04 -3.93
N GLU A 68 -4.97 14.58 -2.73
CA GLU A 68 -4.05 15.57 -2.18
C GLU A 68 -3.58 15.07 -0.81
N GLY A 69 -2.27 14.98 -0.65
CA GLY A 69 -1.63 14.68 0.62
C GLY A 69 -0.89 15.89 1.16
N TYR A 70 -0.17 15.73 2.26
CA TYR A 70 0.66 16.83 2.79
C TYR A 70 1.94 17.04 1.96
N TYR A 71 2.58 15.95 1.49
CA TYR A 71 3.87 16.01 0.80
C TYR A 71 3.81 15.70 -0.70
N SER A 72 2.69 15.16 -1.16
CA SER A 72 2.49 14.73 -2.55
C SER A 72 1.05 14.93 -2.97
N ASP A 73 0.85 15.13 -4.26
CA ASP A 73 -0.46 15.18 -4.91
C ASP A 73 -0.53 14.08 -5.96
N VAL A 74 -1.74 13.59 -6.21
CA VAL A 74 -2.05 12.59 -7.23
C VAL A 74 -3.05 13.20 -8.19
N HIS A 75 -2.71 13.16 -9.47
CA HIS A 75 -3.52 13.70 -10.56
C HIS A 75 -3.94 12.58 -11.51
N MET A 76 -5.12 12.68 -12.10
CA MET A 76 -5.43 11.92 -13.30
C MET A 76 -4.79 12.62 -14.50
N GLY A 77 -4.19 11.84 -15.38
CA GLY A 77 -3.64 12.32 -16.65
C GLY A 77 -3.86 11.32 -17.78
N MET A 78 -3.46 11.71 -18.98
CA MET A 78 -3.43 10.87 -20.17
C MET A 78 -2.00 10.71 -20.66
N LEU A 79 -1.55 9.48 -20.77
CA LEU A 79 -0.27 9.09 -21.35
C LEU A 79 -0.46 8.77 -22.84
N SER A 80 0.18 9.55 -23.70
CA SER A 80 0.25 9.30 -25.13
C SER A 80 1.22 8.16 -25.41
N SER A 81 0.70 7.05 -25.93
CA SER A 81 1.49 5.96 -26.51
C SER A 81 1.34 5.98 -28.04
N PRO A 82 2.21 5.29 -28.79
CA PRO A 82 2.08 5.19 -30.25
C PRO A 82 0.74 4.63 -30.73
N THR A 83 0.01 3.90 -29.87
CA THR A 83 -1.21 3.18 -30.24
C THR A 83 -2.49 3.76 -29.63
N ALA A 84 -2.40 4.46 -28.49
CA ALA A 84 -3.55 4.93 -27.74
C ALA A 84 -3.17 5.99 -26.70
N GLU A 85 -4.16 6.75 -26.22
CA GLU A 85 -4.05 7.49 -24.97
C GLU A 85 -4.49 6.60 -23.80
N ILE A 86 -3.66 6.50 -22.78
CA ILE A 86 -3.87 5.63 -21.61
C ILE A 86 -4.14 6.53 -20.40
N PRO A 87 -5.26 6.36 -19.67
CA PRO A 87 -5.48 7.09 -18.43
C PRO A 87 -4.51 6.60 -17.35
N VAL A 88 -3.89 7.54 -16.64
CA VAL A 88 -2.86 7.28 -15.63
C VAL A 88 -3.11 8.08 -14.36
N ALA A 89 -2.71 7.54 -13.22
CA ALA A 89 -2.57 8.29 -11.98
C ALA A 89 -1.12 8.79 -11.86
N VAL A 90 -0.94 10.08 -11.67
CA VAL A 90 0.35 10.77 -11.66
C VAL A 90 0.61 11.31 -10.26
N LYS A 91 1.55 10.69 -9.55
CA LYS A 91 2.01 11.12 -8.25
C LYS A 91 3.16 12.11 -8.38
N THR A 92 3.02 13.28 -7.79
CA THR A 92 3.98 14.38 -7.82
C THR A 92 4.29 14.88 -6.41
N THR A 93 5.49 15.40 -6.16
CA THR A 93 5.82 16.08 -4.89
C THR A 93 5.22 17.48 -4.85
N LYS A 94 4.86 17.99 -3.66
CA LYS A 94 4.37 19.36 -3.53
C LYS A 94 5.47 20.40 -3.79
N THR A 95 5.15 21.42 -4.57
CA THR A 95 6.04 22.57 -4.81
C THR A 95 6.11 23.52 -3.62
N LYS A 96 5.02 23.62 -2.84
CA LYS A 96 4.90 24.42 -1.62
C LYS A 96 5.23 23.55 -0.40
N THR A 97 6.31 23.89 0.28
CA THR A 97 6.88 23.11 1.40
C THR A 97 6.52 23.65 2.77
N GLY A 98 5.94 24.85 2.86
CA GLY A 98 5.70 25.55 4.13
C GLY A 98 6.99 26.05 4.82
N ALA A 99 8.14 25.94 4.16
CA ALA A 99 9.43 26.33 4.70
C ALA A 99 9.51 27.85 4.97
N MET A 100 10.27 28.22 6.00
CA MET A 100 10.49 29.62 6.37
C MET A 100 11.54 30.30 5.48
N ASN A 101 12.42 29.51 4.85
CA ASN A 101 13.46 30.01 3.95
C ASN A 101 13.73 29.06 2.77
N ALA A 102 14.57 29.52 1.82
CA ALA A 102 14.86 28.79 0.60
C ALA A 102 15.67 27.51 0.81
N GLU A 103 16.59 27.50 1.79
CA GLU A 103 17.44 26.35 2.11
C GLU A 103 16.60 25.19 2.66
N GLU A 104 15.76 25.48 3.66
CA GLU A 104 14.82 24.53 4.23
C GLU A 104 13.82 24.01 3.17
N SER A 105 13.36 24.89 2.28
CA SER A 105 12.48 24.47 1.18
C SER A 105 13.16 23.48 0.25
N GLU A 106 14.44 23.67 -0.06
CA GLU A 106 15.18 22.78 -0.95
C GLU A 106 15.46 21.43 -0.27
N ASP A 107 15.78 21.44 1.03
CA ASP A 107 15.96 20.23 1.83
C ASP A 107 14.68 19.40 1.93
N ILE A 108 13.53 20.04 2.11
CA ILE A 108 12.22 19.36 2.09
C ILE A 108 11.99 18.75 0.70
N ARG A 109 12.20 19.51 -0.38
CA ARG A 109 12.03 19.00 -1.75
C ARG A 109 12.98 17.85 -2.07
N LYS A 110 14.21 17.89 -1.57
CA LYS A 110 15.19 16.82 -1.75
C LYS A 110 14.71 15.54 -1.07
N ARG A 111 14.21 15.63 0.17
CA ARG A 111 13.63 14.50 0.90
C ARG A 111 12.38 13.94 0.22
N GLN A 112 11.48 14.81 -0.25
CA GLN A 112 10.28 14.38 -0.98
C GLN A 112 10.64 13.66 -2.29
N ARG A 113 11.59 14.19 -3.07
CA ARG A 113 12.09 13.55 -4.30
C ARG A 113 12.78 12.21 -3.99
N GLN A 114 13.52 12.12 -2.89
CA GLN A 114 14.15 10.87 -2.47
C GLN A 114 13.13 9.79 -2.10
N ALA A 115 12.10 10.13 -1.31
CA ALA A 115 11.03 9.20 -0.97
C ALA A 115 10.29 8.70 -2.23
N LEU A 116 10.04 9.58 -3.20
CA LEU A 116 9.38 9.19 -4.45
C LEU A 116 10.28 8.31 -5.35
N ARG A 117 11.61 8.46 -5.28
CA ARG A 117 12.57 7.54 -5.92
C ARG A 117 12.61 6.18 -5.26
N GLU A 118 12.52 6.12 -3.94
CA GLU A 118 12.44 4.85 -3.21
C GLU A 118 11.16 4.09 -3.59
N GLU A 119 10.03 4.80 -3.72
CA GLU A 119 8.77 4.22 -4.21
C GLU A 119 8.88 3.67 -5.63
N LEU A 120 9.59 4.36 -6.54
CA LEU A 120 9.91 3.83 -7.87
C LEU A 120 10.66 2.49 -7.77
N GLY A 121 11.70 2.43 -6.94
CA GLY A 121 12.48 1.21 -6.73
C GLY A 121 11.65 0.04 -6.25
N ILE A 122 10.68 0.28 -5.36
CA ILE A 122 9.72 -0.73 -4.89
C ILE A 122 8.86 -1.22 -6.05
N PHE A 123 8.25 -0.32 -6.83
CA PHE A 123 7.43 -0.71 -7.98
C PHE A 123 8.21 -1.55 -8.99
N GLU A 124 9.45 -1.18 -9.27
CA GLU A 124 10.31 -1.93 -10.18
C GLU A 124 10.68 -3.30 -9.65
N HIS A 125 11.03 -3.40 -8.36
CA HIS A 125 11.31 -4.68 -7.72
C HIS A 125 10.11 -5.63 -7.78
N LEU A 126 8.91 -5.11 -7.49
CA LEU A 126 7.66 -5.88 -7.54
C LEU A 126 7.35 -6.38 -8.96
N GLN A 127 7.63 -5.59 -9.99
CA GLN A 127 7.33 -5.95 -11.38
C GLN A 127 8.45 -6.75 -12.09
N SER A 128 9.68 -6.68 -11.60
CA SER A 128 10.82 -7.45 -12.13
C SER A 128 10.94 -8.85 -11.51
N SER A 129 10.37 -9.04 -10.32
CA SER A 129 10.28 -10.35 -9.69
C SER A 129 9.44 -11.31 -10.54
N SER A 130 9.71 -12.61 -10.43
CA SER A 130 9.07 -13.71 -11.18
C SER A 130 7.54 -13.77 -11.13
N VAL A 131 6.92 -12.93 -10.29
CA VAL A 131 5.48 -12.72 -10.20
C VAL A 131 4.95 -11.98 -11.43
N GLY A 132 5.79 -11.23 -12.16
CA GLY A 132 5.32 -10.25 -13.14
C GLY A 132 4.40 -9.22 -12.45
N GLY A 133 3.92 -8.19 -13.15
CA GLY A 133 2.88 -7.34 -12.54
C GLY A 133 1.67 -8.19 -12.12
N HIS A 134 1.26 -8.12 -10.85
CA HIS A 134 0.08 -8.83 -10.35
C HIS A 134 -1.19 -8.00 -10.60
N GLU A 135 -2.32 -8.63 -10.95
CA GLU A 135 -3.56 -7.91 -11.28
C GLU A 135 -4.14 -7.12 -10.09
N ASN A 136 -3.86 -7.55 -8.86
CA ASN A 136 -4.32 -6.89 -7.64
C ASN A 136 -3.29 -5.92 -7.02
N VAL A 137 -2.19 -5.62 -7.73
CA VAL A 137 -1.19 -4.63 -7.30
C VAL A 137 -1.07 -3.57 -8.38
N LEU A 138 -1.04 -2.29 -7.99
CA LEU A 138 -0.91 -1.19 -8.93
C LEU A 138 0.33 -1.35 -9.82
N LYS A 139 0.11 -1.25 -11.12
CA LYS A 139 1.17 -1.32 -12.13
C LYS A 139 1.82 0.05 -12.32
N LEU A 140 3.16 0.05 -12.40
CA LEU A 140 3.92 1.21 -12.86
C LEU A 140 3.87 1.26 -14.38
N LEU A 141 3.47 2.41 -14.91
CA LEU A 141 3.42 2.66 -16.34
C LEU A 141 4.59 3.54 -16.80
N GLY A 142 5.14 4.34 -15.88
CA GLY A 142 6.27 5.20 -16.19
C GLY A 142 6.71 6.06 -15.01
N ALA A 143 7.80 6.79 -15.22
CA ALA A 143 8.29 7.83 -14.33
C ALA A 143 8.89 8.96 -15.16
N MET A 144 8.88 10.18 -14.62
CA MET A 144 9.73 11.26 -15.11
C MET A 144 10.80 11.50 -14.06
N THR A 145 12.05 11.19 -14.39
CA THR A 145 13.16 11.22 -13.44
C THR A 145 14.22 12.27 -13.78
N THR A 146 14.12 12.90 -14.96
CA THR A 146 15.11 13.90 -15.38
C THR A 146 15.12 15.15 -14.49
N ILE A 147 16.32 15.70 -14.28
CA ILE A 147 16.57 16.91 -13.46
C ILE A 147 15.82 18.15 -14.00
N ARG A 148 15.50 18.17 -15.29
CA ARG A 148 14.85 19.33 -15.95
C ARG A 148 13.35 19.40 -15.69
N THR A 149 12.77 18.34 -15.15
CA THR A 149 11.32 18.18 -14.96
C THR A 149 11.03 17.84 -13.50
N GLU A 150 9.84 18.16 -13.03
CA GLU A 150 9.38 17.67 -11.72
C GLU A 150 9.35 16.14 -11.73
N PHE A 151 9.88 15.52 -10.66
CA PHE A 151 9.89 14.07 -10.55
C PHE A 151 8.46 13.58 -10.35
N CYS A 152 8.02 12.59 -11.13
CA CYS A 152 6.70 11.99 -10.95
C CYS A 152 6.67 10.49 -11.25
N LEU A 153 5.72 9.80 -10.64
CA LEU A 153 5.42 8.39 -10.91
C LEU A 153 4.06 8.28 -11.59
N LEU A 154 3.98 7.43 -12.61
CA LEU A 154 2.76 7.14 -13.34
C LEU A 154 2.36 5.70 -13.06
N THR A 155 1.19 5.50 -12.48
CA THR A 155 0.56 4.19 -12.31
C THR A 155 -0.69 4.09 -13.15
N GLU A 156 -1.25 2.87 -13.25
CA GLU A 156 -2.59 2.71 -13.79
C GLU A 156 -3.63 3.55 -13.03
N TYR A 157 -4.64 4.03 -13.75
CA TYR A 157 -5.74 4.79 -13.17
C TYR A 157 -6.90 3.86 -12.81
N CYS A 158 -7.25 3.82 -11.52
CA CYS A 158 -8.43 3.10 -11.03
C CYS A 158 -9.65 4.02 -11.01
N GLU A 159 -10.55 3.85 -11.99
CA GLU A 159 -11.73 4.72 -12.18
C GLU A 159 -12.66 4.78 -10.96
N CYS A 160 -12.82 3.66 -10.24
CA CYS A 160 -13.66 3.59 -9.04
C CYS A 160 -13.03 4.22 -7.78
N GLY A 161 -11.77 4.67 -7.87
CA GLY A 161 -11.03 5.24 -6.75
C GLY A 161 -10.76 4.22 -5.63
N SER A 162 -10.76 4.69 -4.38
CA SER A 162 -10.46 3.86 -3.23
C SER A 162 -11.65 2.99 -2.83
N MET A 163 -11.35 1.76 -2.39
CA MET A 163 -12.37 0.75 -2.07
C MET A 163 -13.31 1.20 -0.94
N ASP A 164 -12.80 1.90 0.07
CA ASP A 164 -13.59 2.47 1.17
C ASP A 164 -14.67 3.43 0.67
N ARG A 165 -14.31 4.37 -0.22
CA ARG A 165 -15.24 5.33 -0.80
C ARG A 165 -16.25 4.63 -1.71
N PHE A 166 -15.79 3.68 -2.51
CA PHE A 166 -16.66 2.90 -3.39
C PHE A 166 -17.72 2.13 -2.60
N LEU A 167 -17.31 1.39 -1.55
CA LEU A 167 -18.21 0.60 -0.71
C LEU A 167 -19.20 1.49 0.05
N GLN A 168 -18.74 2.61 0.62
CA GLN A 168 -19.60 3.57 1.29
C GLN A 168 -20.66 4.16 0.35
N ALA A 169 -20.30 4.47 -0.89
CA ALA A 169 -21.24 5.00 -1.88
C ALA A 169 -22.31 3.96 -2.24
N LYS A 170 -21.90 2.70 -2.43
CA LYS A 170 -22.83 1.59 -2.72
C LYS A 170 -23.77 1.29 -1.56
N TRP A 171 -23.26 1.32 -0.32
CA TRP A 171 -24.08 1.18 0.89
C TRP A 171 -25.14 2.28 0.98
N LYS A 172 -24.74 3.55 0.82
CA LYS A 172 -25.65 4.71 0.88
C LYS A 172 -26.73 4.66 -0.21
N ASN A 173 -26.42 4.06 -1.36
CA ASN A 173 -27.35 3.91 -2.47
C ASN A 173 -28.22 2.64 -2.35
N GLY A 174 -28.14 1.89 -1.26
CA GLY A 174 -28.94 0.68 -1.03
C GLY A 174 -28.56 -0.49 -1.94
N HIS A 175 -27.34 -0.50 -2.51
CA HIS A 175 -26.86 -1.63 -3.31
C HIS A 175 -26.44 -2.81 -2.43
N PHE A 176 -26.01 -2.52 -1.19
CA PHE A 176 -25.77 -3.52 -0.17
C PHE A 176 -26.90 -3.42 0.83
N VAL A 177 -27.61 -4.52 1.03
CA VAL A 177 -28.75 -4.59 1.93
C VAL A 177 -28.38 -5.56 3.04
N ASP A 178 -28.25 -5.04 4.25
CA ASP A 178 -28.03 -5.85 5.45
C ASP A 178 -29.36 -6.44 5.91
N GLU A 179 -29.92 -7.34 5.08
CA GLU A 179 -31.18 -8.02 5.36
C GLU A 179 -30.93 -9.47 5.76
N LEU A 180 -31.38 -9.80 6.97
CA LEU A 180 -31.52 -11.18 7.39
C LEU A 180 -32.64 -11.84 6.59
N VAL A 181 -32.29 -12.65 5.60
CA VAL A 181 -33.26 -13.48 4.90
C VAL A 181 -33.59 -14.67 5.80
N ILE A 182 -34.76 -14.62 6.44
CA ILE A 182 -35.32 -15.79 7.13
C ILE A 182 -36.06 -16.60 6.05
N GLU A 183 -35.45 -17.68 5.58
CA GLU A 183 -36.16 -18.60 4.70
C GLU A 183 -37.35 -19.23 5.45
N ALA A 184 -38.49 -19.39 4.76
CA ALA A 184 -39.75 -19.88 5.33
C ALA A 184 -39.67 -21.29 5.96
N ASN A 185 -38.52 -21.94 5.84
CA ASN A 185 -38.25 -23.31 6.25
C ASN A 185 -37.61 -23.38 7.65
N GLY A 186 -37.35 -22.22 8.29
CA GLY A 186 -36.79 -22.15 9.65
C GLY A 186 -35.32 -22.53 9.78
N ASN A 187 -34.67 -22.99 8.71
CA ASN A 187 -33.31 -23.54 8.72
C ASN A 187 -32.47 -22.97 7.58
N GLU A 188 -32.19 -21.67 7.61
CA GLU A 188 -30.87 -21.08 7.31
C GLU A 188 -31.01 -19.56 7.36
N GLN A 189 -30.06 -18.92 8.03
CA GLN A 189 -29.85 -17.48 7.99
C GLN A 189 -28.69 -17.23 7.03
N VAL A 190 -28.99 -16.71 5.85
CA VAL A 190 -27.95 -16.37 4.87
C VAL A 190 -27.88 -14.86 4.74
N TRP A 191 -26.70 -14.30 4.97
CA TRP A 191 -26.43 -12.90 4.68
C TRP A 191 -26.39 -12.70 3.17
N LYS A 192 -27.27 -11.86 2.63
CA LYS A 192 -27.17 -11.41 1.24
C LYS A 192 -26.24 -10.21 1.19
N VAL A 193 -25.11 -10.34 0.48
CA VAL A 193 -24.24 -9.22 0.10
C VAL A 193 -24.53 -8.84 -1.34
#